data_AF-A0A942S8B1-F1
#
_entry.id   AF-A0A942S8B1-F1
#
_cell.length_a   1.000
_cell.length_b   1.000
_cell.length_c   1.000
_cell.angle_alpha   90.00
_cell.angle_beta   90.00
_cell.angle_gamma   90.00
#
_symmetry.space_group_name_H-M   'P 1'
#
loop_
_entity.id
_entity.type
_entity.pdbx_description
1 polymer ?
#
loop_
_entity_poly.entity_id
_entity_poly.type
_entity_poly.pdbx_seq_one_letter_code
_entity_poly.pdbx_strand_id
1 'polypeptide(L)'
;MVTGIGAGIVYEIWIHFQIAPDLAQMDQFLASKNLDALFAFTSNHTFRLNEYSGAIWSSFKVFQQNIHVLSVNPENTEAMQAVLTFMASYKEFYLNQSLVVGASGAVYGILLAFGMMFPNAIIYLYFAIPIKAKYFVMIFGAFELFEGVMNRPGNNIAHFAHLGGMLFGYFLIRMWKKKGAIY
;
A
#
# COMPACT_ATOMS: atom_id res chain seq x y z
N MET A 1 -14.20 -13.07 9.66
CA MET A 1 -13.43 -13.78 8.62
C MET A 1 -13.69 -13.24 7.21
N VAL A 2 -14.94 -13.24 6.70
CA VAL A 2 -15.27 -12.80 5.32
C VAL A 2 -14.81 -11.37 5.00
N THR A 3 -15.06 -10.41 5.90
CA THR A 3 -14.63 -9.02 5.71
C THR A 3 -13.12 -8.84 5.77
N GLY A 4 -12.42 -9.66 6.56
CA GLY A 4 -10.95 -9.67 6.61
C GLY A 4 -10.31 -10.25 5.35
N ILE A 5 -10.89 -11.33 4.80
CA ILE A 5 -10.43 -11.90 3.51
C ILE A 5 -10.71 -10.90 2.37
N GLY A 6 -11.89 -10.29 2.35
CA GLY A 6 -12.24 -9.26 1.37
C GLY A 6 -11.32 -8.04 1.42
N ALA A 7 -10.94 -7.60 2.63
CA ALA A 7 -9.94 -6.57 2.84
C ALA A 7 -8.59 -6.93 2.21
N GLY A 8 -8.10 -8.15 2.46
CA GLY A 8 -6.86 -8.64 1.86
C GLY A 8 -6.92 -8.64 0.33
N ILE A 9 -7.96 -9.21 -0.27
CA ILE A 9 -8.08 -9.28 -1.74
C ILE A 9 -8.07 -7.90 -2.39
N VAL A 10 -8.85 -6.95 -1.87
CA VAL A 10 -8.93 -5.59 -2.45
C VAL A 10 -7.59 -4.88 -2.32
N TYR A 11 -6.91 -5.04 -1.19
CA TYR A 11 -5.59 -4.47 -0.99
C TYR A 11 -4.55 -5.08 -1.93
N GLU A 12 -4.52 -6.41 -2.09
CA GLU A 12 -3.60 -7.11 -2.99
C GLU A 12 -3.78 -6.68 -4.46
N ILE A 13 -5.04 -6.50 -4.90
CA ILE A 13 -5.32 -6.00 -6.25
C ILE A 13 -4.78 -4.58 -6.41
N TRP A 14 -5.04 -3.70 -5.43
CA TRP A 14 -4.58 -2.31 -5.48
C TRP A 14 -3.06 -2.23 -5.52
N ILE A 15 -2.38 -2.91 -4.59
CA ILE A 15 -0.92 -2.84 -4.46
C ILE A 15 -0.24 -3.45 -5.68
N HIS A 16 -0.81 -4.50 -6.28
CA HIS A 16 -0.30 -5.08 -7.52
C HIS A 16 -0.18 -4.05 -8.64
N PHE A 17 -1.25 -3.29 -8.91
CA PHE A 17 -1.20 -2.24 -9.94
C PHE A 17 -0.24 -1.10 -9.58
N GLN A 18 -0.06 -0.82 -8.30
CA GLN A 18 0.84 0.22 -7.82
C GLN A 18 2.32 -0.15 -8.00
N ILE A 19 2.72 -1.40 -7.70
CA ILE A 19 4.14 -1.80 -7.66
C ILE A 19 4.60 -2.52 -8.93
N ALA A 20 3.69 -3.13 -9.71
CA ALA A 20 4.07 -3.91 -10.89
C ALA A 20 4.93 -3.15 -11.92
N PRO A 21 4.66 -1.86 -12.23
CA PRO A 21 5.49 -1.10 -13.16
C PRO A 21 6.95 -0.94 -12.68
N ASP A 22 7.15 -0.74 -11.38
CA ASP A 22 8.49 -0.60 -10.79
C ASP A 22 9.22 -1.94 -10.79
N LEU A 23 8.53 -3.03 -10.40
CA LEU A 23 9.09 -4.38 -10.41
C LEU A 23 9.51 -4.80 -11.82
N ALA A 24 8.71 -4.48 -12.84
CA ALA A 24 9.04 -4.77 -14.24
C ALA A 24 10.31 -4.05 -14.70
N GLN A 25 10.49 -2.78 -14.31
CA GLN A 25 11.70 -2.01 -14.61
C GLN A 25 12.93 -2.54 -13.86
N MET A 26 12.77 -2.89 -12.58
CA MET A 26 13.84 -3.54 -11.81
C MET A 26 14.26 -4.85 -12.45
N ASP A 27 13.30 -5.69 -12.87
CA ASP A 27 13.57 -6.97 -13.52
C ASP A 27 14.22 -6.82 -14.90
N GLN A 28 13.76 -5.86 -15.69
CA GLN A 28 14.39 -5.52 -16.96
C GLN A 28 15.86 -5.13 -16.75
N PHE A 29 16.16 -4.27 -15.78
CA PHE A 29 17.54 -3.90 -15.47
C PHE A 29 18.36 -5.10 -14.97
N LEU A 30 17.86 -5.85 -13.99
CA LEU A 30 18.58 -6.98 -13.40
C LEU A 30 18.90 -8.08 -14.44
N ALA A 31 18.02 -8.30 -15.40
CA ALA A 31 18.23 -9.26 -16.49
C ALA A 31 19.19 -8.75 -17.56
N SER A 32 19.00 -7.51 -18.03
CA SER A 32 19.75 -6.96 -19.16
C SER A 32 21.11 -6.36 -18.78
N LYS A 33 21.25 -5.90 -17.53
CA LYS A 33 22.37 -5.06 -17.05
C LYS A 33 22.59 -3.80 -17.88
N ASN A 34 21.55 -3.37 -18.61
CA ASN A 34 21.60 -2.23 -19.52
C ASN A 34 21.51 -0.92 -18.72
N LEU A 35 22.42 0.02 -18.99
CA LEU A 35 22.49 1.30 -18.27
C LEU A 35 21.34 2.25 -18.61
N ASP A 36 20.78 2.20 -19.83
CA ASP A 36 19.60 3.00 -20.17
C ASP A 36 18.40 2.55 -19.35
N ALA A 37 18.21 1.24 -19.16
CA ALA A 37 17.17 0.70 -18.29
C ALA A 37 17.38 1.12 -16.82
N LEU A 38 18.62 1.14 -16.34
CA LEU A 38 18.97 1.63 -15.00
C LEU A 38 18.64 3.12 -14.82
N PHE A 39 19.05 3.97 -15.77
CA PHE A 39 18.82 5.41 -15.68
C PHE A 39 17.35 5.77 -15.89
N ALA A 40 16.63 5.05 -16.76
CA ALA A 40 15.18 5.18 -16.90
C ALA A 40 14.45 4.83 -15.60
N PHE A 41 14.85 3.74 -14.93
CA PHE A 41 14.28 3.39 -13.63
C PHE A 41 14.60 4.45 -12.57
N THR A 42 15.87 4.81 -12.39
CA THR A 42 16.28 5.73 -11.31
C THR A 42 15.77 7.17 -11.47
N SER A 43 15.46 7.59 -12.69
CA SER A 43 14.85 8.91 -12.96
C SER A 43 13.35 8.93 -12.70
N ASN A 44 12.65 7.81 -12.92
CA ASN A 44 11.19 7.71 -12.74
C ASN A 44 10.80 7.20 -11.35
N HIS A 45 11.70 6.50 -10.65
CA HIS A 45 11.43 5.87 -9.37
C HIS A 45 11.82 6.75 -8.19
N THR A 46 10.93 6.86 -7.20
CA THR A 46 11.24 7.53 -5.93
C THR A 46 11.62 6.52 -4.86
N PHE A 47 12.89 6.50 -4.47
CA PHE A 47 13.36 5.66 -3.37
C PHE A 47 12.83 6.18 -2.03
N ARG A 48 11.86 5.47 -1.44
CA ARG A 48 11.32 5.73 -0.10
C ARG A 48 12.24 5.13 0.99
N LEU A 49 13.50 5.55 1.01
CA LEU A 49 14.51 5.10 1.97
C LEU A 49 15.02 6.27 2.83
N ASN A 50 15.27 5.99 4.10
CA ASN A 50 15.81 6.95 5.07
C ASN A 50 16.71 6.24 6.09
N GLU A 51 17.27 6.98 7.04
CA GLU A 51 18.15 6.49 8.10
C GLU A 51 17.52 5.41 8.99
N TYR A 52 16.19 5.33 9.02
CA TYR A 52 15.44 4.31 9.77
C TYR A 52 15.14 3.05 8.94
N SER A 53 15.53 3.00 7.67
CA SER A 53 15.28 1.84 6.78
C SER A 53 16.21 0.65 7.05
N GLY A 54 17.06 0.72 8.08
CA GLY A 54 17.97 -0.36 8.46
C GLY A 54 19.14 -0.51 7.48
N ALA A 55 19.58 -1.75 7.24
CA ALA A 55 20.79 -2.03 6.45
C ALA A 55 20.70 -1.56 4.99
N ILE A 56 19.50 -1.47 4.41
CA ILE A 56 19.32 -1.00 3.03
C ILE A 56 19.72 0.48 2.86
N TRP A 57 19.65 1.29 3.93
CA TRP A 57 20.01 2.71 3.88
C TRP A 57 21.50 2.91 3.59
N SER A 58 22.38 2.14 4.24
CA SER A 58 23.81 2.16 3.92
C SER A 58 24.07 1.74 2.47
N SER A 59 23.40 0.69 2.01
CA SER A 59 23.53 0.21 0.63
C SER A 59 23.03 1.22 -0.39
N PHE A 60 22.00 2.00 -0.07
CA PHE A 60 21.48 3.06 -0.93
C PHE A 60 22.49 4.18 -1.17
N LYS A 61 23.22 4.60 -0.13
CA LYS A 61 24.28 5.62 -0.30
C LYS A 61 25.40 5.13 -1.21
N VAL A 62 25.81 3.87 -1.08
CA VAL A 62 26.79 3.23 -1.97
C VAL A 62 26.25 3.13 -3.39
N PHE A 63 24.98 2.77 -3.55
CA PHE A 63 24.31 2.76 -4.85
C PHE A 63 24.34 4.13 -5.53
N GLN A 64 23.97 5.20 -4.83
CA GLN A 64 23.98 6.56 -5.38
C GLN A 64 25.38 6.97 -5.89
N GLN A 65 26.44 6.61 -5.16
CA GLN A 65 27.81 6.84 -5.60
C GLN A 65 28.13 6.07 -6.89
N ASN A 66 27.73 4.80 -6.97
CA ASN A 66 28.01 3.95 -8.14
C ASN A 66 27.17 4.31 -9.37
N ILE A 67 25.96 4.86 -9.19
CA ILE A 67 25.19 5.46 -10.30
C ILE A 67 25.99 6.58 -10.97
N HIS A 68 26.63 7.45 -10.17
CA HIS A 68 27.48 8.51 -10.73
C HIS A 68 28.75 7.95 -11.39
N VAL A 69 29.38 6.92 -10.81
CA VAL A 69 30.54 6.27 -11.45
C VAL A 69 30.17 5.70 -12.81
N LEU A 70 29.05 4.98 -12.93
CA LEU A 70 28.60 4.39 -14.19
C LEU A 70 28.17 5.43 -15.23
N SER A 71 27.75 6.62 -14.81
CA SER A 71 27.43 7.70 -15.76
C SER A 71 28.67 8.29 -16.43
N VAL A 72 29.85 8.13 -15.83
CA VAL A 72 31.14 8.65 -16.35
C VAL A 72 32.00 7.53 -16.92
N ASN A 73 31.95 6.33 -16.32
CA ASN A 73 32.67 5.14 -16.75
C ASN A 73 31.71 3.93 -16.83
N PRO A 74 30.96 3.80 -17.95
CA PRO A 74 29.96 2.74 -18.16
C PRO A 74 30.51 1.31 -18.02
N GLU A 75 31.79 1.10 -18.32
CA GLU A 75 32.45 -0.22 -18.33
C GLU A 75 32.96 -0.63 -16.94
N ASN A 76 32.71 0.17 -15.89
CA ASN A 76 33.17 -0.14 -14.54
C ASN A 76 32.40 -1.34 -13.95
N THR A 77 33.05 -2.50 -13.93
CA THR A 77 32.46 -3.76 -13.47
C THR A 77 32.20 -3.81 -11.97
N GLU A 78 33.04 -3.16 -11.15
CA GLU A 78 32.86 -3.08 -9.70
C GLU A 78 31.61 -2.25 -9.36
N ALA A 79 31.47 -1.09 -10.01
CA ALA A 79 30.31 -0.21 -9.83
C ALA A 79 29.02 -0.89 -10.31
N MET A 80 29.06 -1.58 -11.45
CA MET A 80 27.93 -2.37 -11.94
C MET A 80 27.54 -3.46 -10.93
N GLN A 81 28.50 -4.19 -10.37
CA GLN A 81 28.21 -5.23 -9.38
C GLN A 81 27.59 -4.66 -8.09
N ALA A 82 28.08 -3.51 -7.62
CA ALA A 82 27.50 -2.81 -6.47
C ALA A 82 26.04 -2.38 -6.73
N VAL A 83 25.76 -1.85 -7.92
CA VAL A 83 24.41 -1.48 -8.35
C VAL A 83 23.49 -2.69 -8.45
N LEU A 84 23.93 -3.79 -9.07
CA LEU A 84 23.13 -5.02 -9.17
C LEU A 84 22.78 -5.58 -7.78
N THR A 85 23.75 -5.59 -6.87
CA THR A 85 23.57 -6.06 -5.49
C THR A 85 22.55 -5.21 -4.74
N PHE A 86 22.63 -3.88 -4.87
CA PHE A 86 21.65 -2.98 -4.30
C PHE A 86 20.27 -3.19 -4.92
N MET A 87 20.15 -3.24 -6.24
CA MET A 87 18.86 -3.36 -6.94
C MET A 87 18.14 -4.66 -6.58
N ALA A 88 18.86 -5.78 -6.44
CA ALA A 88 18.28 -7.03 -5.96
C ALA A 88 17.78 -6.92 -4.51
N SER A 89 18.60 -6.34 -3.62
CA SER A 89 18.22 -6.13 -2.21
C SER A 89 17.05 -5.16 -2.06
N TYR A 90 17.02 -4.12 -2.90
CA TYR A 90 15.97 -3.11 -2.91
C TYR A 90 14.66 -3.68 -3.43
N LYS A 91 14.68 -4.54 -4.45
CA LYS A 91 13.49 -5.25 -4.94
C LYS A 91 12.84 -6.06 -3.81
N GLU A 92 13.62 -6.83 -3.07
CA GLU A 92 13.14 -7.60 -1.91
C GLU A 92 12.59 -6.68 -0.81
N PHE A 93 13.29 -5.61 -0.49
CA PHE A 93 12.81 -4.62 0.48
C PHE A 93 11.48 -3.99 0.04
N TYR A 94 11.35 -3.61 -1.23
CA TYR A 94 10.16 -2.98 -1.81
C TYR A 94 8.94 -3.91 -1.78
N LEU A 95 9.14 -5.18 -2.11
CA LEU A 95 8.10 -6.22 -1.99
C LEU A 95 7.64 -6.39 -0.54
N ASN A 96 8.58 -6.44 0.41
CA ASN A 96 8.25 -6.65 1.82
C ASN A 96 7.53 -5.45 2.46
N GLN A 97 7.76 -4.22 2.00
CA GLN A 97 6.99 -3.05 2.45
C GLN A 97 5.51 -3.12 2.07
N SER A 98 5.17 -3.91 1.05
CA SER A 98 3.82 -4.05 0.55
C SER A 98 2.98 -5.06 1.35
N LEU A 99 3.59 -5.87 2.21
CA LEU A 99 2.89 -6.89 3.00
C LEU A 99 1.99 -6.24 4.07
N VAL A 100 0.70 -6.57 4.05
CA VAL A 100 -0.26 -6.10 5.06
C VAL A 100 -0.63 -7.20 6.04
N VAL A 101 -0.53 -6.86 7.32
CA VAL A 101 -1.00 -7.69 8.43
C VAL A 101 -1.99 -6.84 9.23
N GLY A 102 -3.26 -7.23 9.29
CA GLY A 102 -4.22 -6.39 10.02
C GLY A 102 -5.63 -6.95 10.17
N ALA A 103 -6.12 -6.95 11.42
CA ALA A 103 -7.54 -7.17 11.73
C ALA A 103 -8.43 -5.94 11.41
N SER A 104 -7.82 -4.79 11.12
CA SER A 104 -8.53 -3.52 10.94
C SER A 104 -9.54 -3.53 9.79
N GLY A 105 -9.27 -4.24 8.69
CA GLY A 105 -10.27 -4.42 7.62
C GLY A 105 -11.56 -5.07 8.12
N ALA A 106 -11.47 -6.05 9.02
CA ALA A 106 -12.65 -6.64 9.63
C ALA A 106 -13.39 -5.66 10.54
N VAL A 107 -12.66 -4.81 11.28
CA VAL A 107 -13.23 -3.74 12.12
C VAL A 107 -14.00 -2.73 11.26
N TYR A 108 -13.46 -2.32 10.11
CA TYR A 108 -14.15 -1.43 9.17
C TYR A 108 -15.42 -2.08 8.59
N GLY A 109 -15.42 -3.39 8.37
CA GLY A 109 -16.64 -4.14 8.03
C GLY A 109 -17.71 -4.09 9.12
N ILE A 110 -17.32 -4.18 10.40
CA ILE A 110 -18.23 -4.04 11.55
C ILE A 110 -18.73 -2.59 11.67
N LEU A 111 -17.85 -1.61 11.48
CA LEU A 111 -18.20 -0.19 11.49
C LEU A 111 -19.26 0.12 10.43
N LEU A 112 -19.10 -0.40 9.21
CA LEU A 112 -20.13 -0.31 8.18
C LEU A 112 -21.45 -0.94 8.63
N ALA A 113 -21.39 -2.17 9.18
CA ALA A 113 -22.58 -2.88 9.64
C ALA A 113 -23.36 -2.07 10.68
N PHE A 114 -22.65 -1.45 11.64
CA PHE A 114 -23.25 -0.56 12.62
C PHE A 114 -23.95 0.64 11.96
N GLY A 115 -23.30 1.33 11.03
CA GLY A 115 -23.89 2.46 10.32
C GLY A 115 -25.12 2.11 9.48
N MET A 116 -25.17 0.88 8.94
CA MET A 116 -26.31 0.39 8.15
C MET A 116 -27.48 -0.08 9.01
N MET A 117 -27.20 -0.77 10.12
CA MET A 117 -28.23 -1.37 10.99
C MET A 117 -28.80 -0.35 11.99
N PHE A 118 -27.98 0.59 12.45
CA PHE A 118 -28.36 1.60 13.44
C PHE A 118 -28.09 3.02 12.92
N PRO A 119 -28.63 3.42 11.76
CA PRO A 119 -28.23 4.63 11.05
C PRO A 119 -28.50 5.93 11.81
N ASN A 120 -29.42 5.91 12.78
CA ASN A 120 -29.79 7.06 13.61
C ASN A 120 -29.17 7.01 15.02
N ALA A 121 -28.38 5.98 15.36
CA ALA A 121 -27.62 5.96 16.61
C ALA A 121 -26.66 7.15 16.65
N ILE A 122 -26.50 7.76 17.82
CA ILE A 122 -25.61 8.91 18.02
C ILE A 122 -24.25 8.42 18.47
N ILE A 123 -23.21 8.84 17.76
CA ILE A 123 -21.80 8.70 18.12
C ILE A 123 -21.31 10.07 18.56
N TYR A 124 -20.70 10.17 19.74
CA TYR A 124 -20.07 11.41 20.20
C TYR A 124 -18.61 11.44 19.80
N LEU A 125 -18.28 12.21 18.75
CA LEU A 125 -16.90 12.45 18.35
C LEU A 125 -16.20 13.27 19.43
N TYR A 126 -15.02 12.78 19.88
CA TYR A 126 -14.28 13.34 21.02
C TYR A 126 -15.15 13.58 22.26
N PHE A 127 -16.15 12.71 22.50
CA PHE A 127 -17.12 12.83 23.60
C PHE A 127 -17.98 14.11 23.60
N ALA A 128 -17.93 14.93 22.55
CA ALA A 128 -18.56 16.25 22.53
C ALA A 128 -19.54 16.45 21.36
N ILE A 129 -19.16 16.06 20.14
CA ILE A 129 -19.92 16.39 18.93
C ILE A 129 -20.81 15.19 18.55
N PRO A 130 -22.15 15.28 18.68
CA PRO A 130 -23.04 14.20 18.31
C PRO A 130 -23.17 14.08 16.78
N ILE A 131 -22.89 12.90 16.25
CA ILE A 131 -23.01 12.58 14.82
C ILE A 131 -23.81 11.29 14.67
N LYS A 132 -24.77 11.26 13.74
CA LYS A 132 -25.50 10.02 13.43
C LYS A 132 -24.55 9.00 12.79
N ALA A 133 -24.67 7.74 13.19
CA ALA A 133 -23.81 6.65 12.72
C ALA A 133 -23.66 6.59 11.20
N LYS A 134 -24.75 6.79 10.43
CA LYS A 134 -24.68 6.82 8.97
C LYS A 134 -23.71 7.87 8.42
N TYR A 135 -23.70 9.08 9.00
CA TYR A 135 -22.81 10.16 8.55
C TYR A 135 -21.39 9.89 8.98
N PHE A 136 -21.19 9.41 10.21
CA PHE A 136 -19.88 9.02 10.71
C PHE A 136 -19.21 7.98 9.80
N VAL A 137 -19.93 6.90 9.47
CA VAL A 137 -19.42 5.83 8.60
C VAL A 137 -19.15 6.32 7.18
N MET A 138 -20.03 7.15 6.60
CA MET A 138 -19.80 7.72 5.27
C MET A 138 -18.57 8.64 5.22
N ILE A 139 -18.38 9.49 6.24
CA ILE A 139 -17.22 10.38 6.34
C ILE A 139 -15.92 9.56 6.45
N PHE A 140 -15.90 8.55 7.31
CA PHE A 140 -14.72 7.69 7.46
C PHE A 140 -14.43 6.91 6.17
N GLY A 141 -15.44 6.34 5.52
CA GLY A 141 -15.25 5.67 4.22
C GLY A 141 -14.71 6.62 3.14
N ALA A 142 -15.20 7.86 3.09
CA ALA A 142 -14.69 8.86 2.16
C ALA A 142 -13.25 9.28 2.49
N PHE A 143 -12.91 9.41 3.77
CA PHE A 143 -11.56 9.72 4.22
C PHE A 143 -10.56 8.60 3.85
N GLU A 144 -10.92 7.34 4.07
CA GLU A 144 -10.10 6.18 3.66
C GLU A 144 -9.86 6.19 2.14
N LEU A 145 -10.91 6.46 1.34
CA LEU A 145 -10.76 6.57 -0.11
C LEU A 145 -9.83 7.72 -0.50
N PHE A 146 -9.99 8.87 0.12
CA PHE A 146 -9.15 10.03 -0.14
C PHE A 146 -7.68 9.78 0.19
N GLU A 147 -7.38 9.27 1.39
CA GLU A 147 -5.99 8.98 1.80
C GLU A 147 -5.38 7.83 0.97
N GLY A 148 -6.18 6.81 0.63
CA GLY A 148 -5.76 5.73 -0.25
C GLY A 148 -5.36 6.23 -1.64
N VAL A 149 -6.17 7.11 -2.25
CA VAL A 149 -5.86 7.70 -3.57
C VAL A 149 -4.68 8.66 -3.50
N MET A 150 -4.57 9.45 -2.42
CA MET A 150 -3.47 10.40 -2.25
C MET A 150 -2.12 9.70 -2.04
N ASN A 151 -2.12 8.50 -1.45
CA ASN A 151 -0.95 7.62 -1.28
C ASN A 151 0.32 8.37 -0.83
N ARG A 152 0.17 9.18 0.23
CA ARG A 152 1.23 10.09 0.69
C ARG A 152 2.48 9.32 1.16
N PRO A 153 3.69 9.82 0.85
CA PRO A 153 4.93 9.25 1.37
C PRO A 153 4.93 9.21 2.91
N GLY A 154 5.33 8.08 3.50
CA GLY A 154 5.39 7.88 4.96
C GLY A 154 4.07 7.44 5.60
N ASN A 155 2.98 7.34 4.85
CA ASN A 155 1.74 6.71 5.32
C ASN A 155 1.85 5.18 5.23
N ASN A 156 1.80 4.50 6.38
CA ASN A 156 1.90 3.04 6.49
C ASN A 156 0.52 2.37 6.69
N ILE A 157 -0.57 3.06 6.37
CA ILE A 157 -1.93 2.55 6.52
C ILE A 157 -2.43 1.98 5.19
N ALA A 158 -2.90 0.73 5.22
CA ALA A 158 -3.51 0.04 4.10
C ALA A 158 -4.98 0.45 3.89
N HIS A 159 -5.22 1.70 3.46
CA HIS A 159 -6.58 2.26 3.33
C HIS A 159 -7.51 1.43 2.43
N PHE A 160 -6.99 0.87 1.32
CA PHE A 160 -7.77 -0.01 0.46
C PHE A 160 -8.16 -1.34 1.13
N ALA A 161 -7.40 -1.81 2.14
CA ALA A 161 -7.83 -2.94 2.95
C ALA A 161 -9.05 -2.57 3.82
N HIS A 162 -9.07 -1.37 4.41
CA HIS A 162 -10.24 -0.88 5.16
C HIS A 162 -11.47 -0.80 4.26
N LEU A 163 -11.34 -0.18 3.08
CA LEU A 163 -12.41 -0.08 2.08
C LEU A 163 -12.89 -1.45 1.60
N GLY A 164 -11.98 -2.40 1.38
CA GLY A 164 -12.33 -3.78 1.06
C GLY A 164 -13.13 -4.46 2.17
N GLY A 165 -12.75 -4.22 3.43
CA GLY A 165 -13.50 -4.67 4.60
C GLY A 165 -14.93 -4.13 4.65
N MET A 166 -15.10 -2.82 4.37
CA MET A 166 -16.42 -2.20 4.23
C MET A 166 -17.20 -2.83 3.06
N LEU A 167 -16.61 -2.91 1.88
CA LEU A 167 -17.26 -3.44 0.67
C LEU A 167 -17.81 -4.86 0.89
N PHE A 168 -17.00 -5.76 1.46
CA PHE A 168 -17.45 -7.11 1.76
C PHE A 168 -18.45 -7.16 2.92
N GLY A 169 -18.33 -6.25 3.89
CA GLY A 169 -19.35 -6.06 4.94
C GLY A 169 -20.70 -5.70 4.34
N TYR A 170 -20.72 -4.79 3.36
CA TYR A 170 -21.93 -4.40 2.64
C TYR A 170 -22.58 -5.61 1.96
N PHE A 171 -21.81 -6.38 1.18
CA PHE A 171 -22.34 -7.55 0.49
C PHE A 171 -22.88 -8.62 1.44
N LEU A 172 -22.19 -8.84 2.56
CA LEU A 172 -22.62 -9.79 3.59
C LEU A 172 -23.99 -9.39 4.18
N ILE A 173 -24.16 -8.12 4.57
CA ILE A 173 -25.41 -7.59 5.11
C ILE A 173 -26.53 -7.72 4.07
N ARG A 174 -26.27 -7.36 2.81
CA ARG A 174 -27.26 -7.47 1.72
C ARG A 174 -27.67 -8.91 1.46
N MET A 175 -26.72 -9.85 1.53
CA MET A 175 -27.01 -11.28 1.40
C MET A 175 -27.88 -11.79 2.55
N TRP A 176 -27.58 -11.42 3.80
CA TRP A 176 -28.38 -11.82 4.96
C TRP A 176 -29.79 -11.26 4.94
N LYS A 177 -29.94 -10.00 4.51
CA LYS A 177 -31.26 -9.39 4.29
C LYS A 177 -32.06 -10.19 3.26
N LYS A 178 -31.46 -10.54 2.12
CA LYS A 178 -32.13 -11.31 1.06
C LYS A 178 -32.56 -12.71 1.53
N LYS A 179 -31.82 -13.30 2.47
CA LYS A 179 -32.12 -14.61 3.06
C LYS A 179 -33.08 -14.56 4.26
N GLY A 180 -33.57 -13.37 4.64
CA GLY A 180 -34.41 -13.20 5.83
C GLY A 180 -33.70 -13.50 7.15
N ALA A 181 -32.36 -13.54 7.15
CA ALA A 181 -31.56 -13.82 8.35
C ALA A 181 -31.44 -12.59 9.27
N ILE A 182 -31.66 -11.40 8.71
CA ILE A 182 -31.76 -10.13 9.43
C ILE A 182 -32.91 -9.33 8.82
N TYR A 183 -33.78 -8.78 9.68
CA TYR A 183 -34.96 -7.96 9.39
C TYR A 183 -35.79 -8.33 8.14
#